data_AF-A0A8S3KAF4-F1
#
_entry.id   AF-A0A8S3KAF4-F1
#
_cell.length_a   1.000
_cell.length_b   1.000
_cell.length_c   1.000
_cell.angle_alpha   90.00
_cell.angle_beta   90.00
_cell.angle_gamma   90.00
#
_symmetry.space_group_name_H-M   'P 1'
#
loop_
_entity.id
_entity.type
_entity.pdbx_description
1 polymer ?
#
loop_
_entity_poly.entity_id
_entity_poly.type
_entity_poly.pdbx_seq_one_letter_code
_entity_poly.pdbx_strand_id
1 'polypeptide(L)'
;GKRYKTINVETPANEKDEKPIENQETVDLLHQIKDIASAAVIGPMPLSLQACRFELPYDLKLLENITPLDYLNKYCRLSSRRQHQFKHVFNRFRNRYYLFESSYLYSSIIAVHKENFTRSQFNQL
;
A
#
# COMPACT_ATOMS: atom_id res chain seq x y z
N GLY A 1 6.75 -35.02 -32.78
CA GLY A 1 6.73 -33.74 -32.06
C GLY A 1 7.83 -32.85 -32.59
N LYS A 2 7.50 -31.63 -33.03
CA LYS A 2 8.41 -30.73 -33.77
C LYS A 2 9.61 -30.33 -32.89
N ARG A 3 10.83 -30.63 -33.36
CA ARG A 3 12.09 -30.12 -32.81
C ARG A 3 12.33 -28.72 -33.39
N TYR A 4 12.33 -27.70 -32.54
CA TYR A 4 12.67 -26.34 -32.95
C TYR A 4 14.18 -26.28 -33.23
N LYS A 5 14.53 -25.75 -34.42
CA LYS A 5 15.91 -25.49 -34.85
C LYS A 5 16.39 -24.19 -34.20
N THR A 6 17.55 -24.22 -33.57
CA THR A 6 18.26 -23.01 -33.14
C THR A 6 18.80 -22.27 -34.36
N ILE A 7 18.43 -21.01 -34.51
CA ILE A 7 18.90 -20.12 -35.57
C ILE A 7 20.10 -19.39 -34.99
N ASN A 8 21.30 -19.65 -35.51
CA ASN A 8 22.49 -18.88 -35.16
C ASN A 8 22.37 -17.53 -35.89
N VAL A 9 22.10 -16.47 -35.14
CA VAL A 9 22.23 -15.10 -35.63
C VAL A 9 23.63 -14.65 -35.26
N GLU A 10 24.47 -14.48 -36.27
CA GLU A 10 25.82 -13.93 -36.12
C GLU A 10 25.72 -12.47 -35.66
N THR A 11 26.25 -12.19 -34.48
CA THR A 11 26.41 -10.84 -33.94
C THR A 11 27.56 -10.14 -34.69
N PRO A 12 27.34 -9.00 -35.35
CA PRO A 12 28.46 -8.14 -35.72
C PRO A 12 29.01 -7.48 -34.46
N ALA A 13 30.30 -7.70 -34.24
CA ALA A 13 31.07 -7.04 -33.19
C ALA A 13 31.16 -5.53 -33.44
N ASN A 14 31.27 -4.80 -32.32
CA ASN A 14 31.77 -3.43 -32.17
C ASN A 14 30.71 -2.32 -32.02
N GLU A 15 30.17 -2.19 -30.81
CA GLU A 15 29.95 -0.88 -30.21
C GLU A 15 30.52 -0.91 -28.79
N LYS A 16 31.68 -0.26 -28.71
CA LYS A 16 32.51 0.14 -27.57
C LYS A 16 31.87 0.03 -26.19
N ASP A 17 32.67 -0.48 -25.26
CA ASP A 17 32.49 -0.36 -23.80
C ASP A 17 32.25 1.09 -23.36
N GLU A 18 31.00 1.54 -23.40
CA GLU A 18 30.57 2.71 -22.63
C GLU A 18 30.08 2.19 -21.28
N LYS A 19 30.99 2.15 -20.30
CA LYS A 19 30.56 2.12 -18.90
C LYS A 19 29.62 3.30 -18.71
N PRO A 20 28.39 3.10 -18.17
CA PRO A 20 27.54 4.23 -17.85
C PRO A 20 28.34 5.12 -16.91
N ILE A 21 28.56 6.36 -17.31
CA ILE A 21 29.07 7.38 -16.41
C ILE A 21 27.92 7.59 -15.42
N GLU A 22 27.90 6.81 -14.35
CA GLU A 22 27.06 7.08 -13.18
C GLU A 22 27.57 8.42 -12.64
N ASN A 23 26.90 9.51 -13.05
CA ASN A 23 27.16 10.83 -12.51
C ASN A 23 27.14 10.69 -10.99
N GLN A 24 28.21 11.09 -10.30
CA GLN A 24 28.35 10.95 -8.84
C GLN A 24 27.09 11.44 -8.10
N GLU A 25 26.47 12.49 -8.63
CA GLU A 25 25.18 13.05 -8.21
C GLU A 25 24.04 12.01 -8.18
N THR A 26 23.95 11.11 -9.15
CA THR A 26 22.92 10.04 -9.19
C THR A 26 23.16 8.97 -8.13
N VAL A 27 24.41 8.66 -7.84
CA VAL A 27 24.79 7.70 -6.79
C VAL A 27 24.54 8.31 -5.41
N ASP A 28 24.86 9.59 -5.25
CA ASP A 28 24.62 10.35 -4.02
C ASP A 28 23.11 10.53 -3.76
N LEU A 29 22.31 10.78 -4.80
CA LEU A 29 20.84 10.79 -4.72
C LEU A 29 20.28 9.41 -4.35
N LEU A 30 20.82 8.32 -4.91
CA LEU A 30 20.42 6.96 -4.54
C LEU A 30 20.79 6.61 -3.09
N HIS A 31 21.94 7.08 -2.61
CA HIS A 31 22.36 6.91 -1.23
C HIS A 31 21.45 7.69 -0.27
N GLN A 32 21.12 8.94 -0.61
CA GLN A 32 20.13 9.73 0.14
C GLN A 32 18.76 9.07 0.18
N ILE A 33 18.27 8.52 -0.94
CA ILE A 33 16.98 7.81 -0.98
C ILE A 33 17.01 6.57 -0.08
N LYS A 34 18.11 5.83 -0.05
CA LYS A 34 18.29 4.67 0.86
C LYS A 34 18.34 5.08 2.32
N ASP A 35 18.97 6.20 2.65
CA ASP A 35 19.05 6.72 4.02
C ASP A 35 17.70 7.26 4.52
N ILE A 36 16.92 7.90 3.65
CA ILE A 36 15.54 8.31 3.95
C ILE A 36 14.66 7.07 4.16
N ALA A 37 14.82 6.04 3.32
CA ALA A 37 14.10 4.78 3.45
C ALA A 37 14.47 4.00 4.71
N SER A 38 15.74 4.07 5.16
CA SER A 38 16.21 3.40 6.38
C SER A 38 15.86 4.18 7.65
N ALA A 39 15.87 5.51 7.62
CA ALA A 39 15.40 6.36 8.72
C ALA A 39 13.89 6.18 8.98
N ALA A 40 13.10 5.88 7.96
CA ALA A 40 11.69 5.50 8.12
C ALA A 40 11.47 4.14 8.83
N VAL A 41 12.53 3.37 9.08
CA VAL A 41 12.49 2.06 9.76
C VAL A 41 12.79 2.18 11.27
N ILE A 42 13.30 3.32 11.74
CA ILE A 42 13.65 3.55 13.16
C ILE A 42 12.44 4.15 13.90
N GLY A 43 11.37 3.38 13.96
CA GLY A 43 10.13 3.68 14.67
C GLY A 43 9.25 2.43 14.72
N PRO A 44 8.16 2.39 15.49
CA PRO A 44 7.23 1.27 15.43
C PRO A 44 6.81 1.06 13.98
N MET A 45 7.31 -0.03 13.39
CA MET A 45 7.22 -0.36 11.97
C MET A 45 5.89 0.12 11.40
N PRO A 46 5.87 1.14 10.51
CA PRO A 46 4.62 1.60 9.92
C PRO A 46 4.02 0.39 9.21
N LEU A 47 2.90 -0.09 9.75
CA LEU A 47 2.22 -1.35 9.48
C LEU A 47 2.15 -1.75 7.98
N SER A 48 3.23 -2.21 7.36
CA SER A 48 3.43 -2.21 5.90
C SER A 48 3.08 -0.86 5.23
N LEU A 49 3.95 -0.36 4.34
CA LEU A 49 3.68 0.84 3.55
C LEU A 49 2.32 0.82 2.81
N GLN A 50 1.73 -0.37 2.58
CA GLN A 50 0.39 -0.52 1.99
C GLN A 50 -0.61 -1.09 3.01
N ALA A 51 -1.22 -0.21 3.79
CA ALA A 51 -2.31 -0.55 4.70
C ALA A 51 -3.49 -1.24 4.00
N CYS A 52 -3.71 -0.77 2.80
CA CYS A 52 -4.71 -1.22 1.86
C CYS A 52 -4.11 -1.09 0.47
N ARG A 53 -4.63 -1.88 -0.47
CA ARG A 53 -4.33 -1.77 -1.88
C ARG A 53 -5.63 -1.46 -2.60
N PHE A 54 -5.62 -0.39 -3.39
CA PHE A 54 -6.72 -0.08 -4.30
C PHE A 54 -6.48 -0.82 -5.61
N GLU A 55 -7.45 -1.61 -6.02
CA GLU A 55 -7.45 -2.33 -7.27
C GLU A 55 -8.28 -1.55 -8.30
N LEU A 56 -7.97 -1.73 -9.57
CA LEU A 56 -8.73 -1.12 -10.65
C LEU A 56 -9.52 -2.22 -11.36
N PRO A 57 -10.81 -2.02 -11.67
CA PRO A 57 -11.51 -2.94 -12.56
C PRO A 57 -10.84 -2.98 -13.93
N TYR A 58 -10.91 -4.14 -14.57
CA TYR A 58 -10.44 -4.32 -15.93
C TYR A 58 -11.21 -3.46 -16.93
N ASP A 59 -12.53 -3.34 -16.75
CA ASP A 59 -13.38 -2.42 -17.51
C ASP A 59 -13.63 -1.13 -16.70
N LEU A 60 -13.11 -0.01 -17.20
CA LEU A 60 -13.24 1.30 -16.56
C LEU A 60 -14.65 1.87 -16.64
N LYS A 61 -15.52 1.39 -17.55
CA LYS A 61 -16.92 1.84 -17.62
C LYS A 61 -17.69 1.53 -16.35
N LEU A 62 -17.24 0.52 -15.60
CA LEU A 62 -17.80 0.18 -14.29
C LEU A 62 -17.58 1.29 -13.24
N LEU A 63 -16.61 2.19 -13.46
CA LEU A 63 -16.32 3.31 -12.56
C LEU A 63 -17.22 4.54 -12.81
N GLU A 64 -17.93 4.59 -13.94
CA GLU A 64 -18.76 5.77 -14.29
C GLU A 64 -19.99 5.89 -13.39
N ASN A 65 -20.59 4.75 -13.01
CA ASN A 65 -21.83 4.69 -12.25
C ASN A 65 -21.65 4.26 -10.78
N ILE A 66 -20.42 4.09 -10.31
CA ILE A 66 -20.14 3.59 -8.96
C ILE A 66 -20.01 4.75 -7.97
N THR A 67 -20.62 4.61 -6.79
CA THR A 67 -20.39 5.57 -5.71
C THR A 67 -18.98 5.37 -5.12
N PRO A 68 -18.35 6.42 -4.55
CA PRO A 68 -17.07 6.26 -3.88
C PRO A 68 -17.08 5.18 -2.79
N LEU A 69 -18.20 5.02 -2.09
CA LEU A 69 -18.37 4.01 -1.04
C LEU A 69 -18.40 2.60 -1.63
N ASP A 70 -19.13 2.39 -2.72
CA ASP A 70 -19.15 1.11 -3.43
C ASP A 70 -17.78 0.75 -4.01
N TYR A 71 -17.03 1.76 -4.47
CA TYR A 71 -15.67 1.55 -4.96
C TYR A 71 -14.76 1.06 -3.83
N LEU A 72 -14.78 1.72 -2.68
CA LEU A 72 -14.00 1.31 -1.52
C LEU A 72 -14.39 -0.11 -1.07
N ASN A 73 -15.67 -0.47 -1.10
CA ASN A 73 -16.10 -1.81 -0.69
C ASN A 73 -15.62 -2.91 -1.65
N LYS A 74 -15.67 -2.66 -2.96
CA LYS A 74 -15.35 -3.67 -3.99
C LYS A 74 -13.85 -3.77 -4.31
N TYR A 75 -13.17 -2.63 -4.33
CA TYR A 75 -11.82 -2.50 -4.88
C TYR A 75 -10.76 -2.09 -3.85
N CYS A 76 -11.12 -1.85 -2.59
CA CYS A 76 -10.13 -1.72 -1.51
C CYS A 76 -9.84 -3.10 -0.91
N ARG A 77 -8.60 -3.59 -1.08
CA ARG A 77 -8.12 -4.82 -0.45
C ARG A 77 -7.31 -4.49 0.80
N LEU A 78 -7.79 -4.97 1.94
CA LEU A 78 -7.05 -4.94 3.21
C LEU A 78 -6.25 -6.23 3.38
N SER A 79 -5.02 -6.12 3.90
CA SER A 79 -4.23 -7.31 4.24
C SER A 79 -4.91 -8.12 5.35
N SER A 80 -4.81 -9.45 5.32
CA SER A 80 -5.44 -10.33 6.32
C SER A 80 -5.00 -10.01 7.75
N ARG A 81 -3.74 -9.60 7.93
CA ARG A 81 -3.20 -9.12 9.21
C ARG A 81 -3.99 -7.91 9.73
N ARG A 82 -4.25 -6.91 8.87
CA ARG A 82 -4.99 -5.70 9.25
C ARG A 82 -6.47 -5.98 9.47
N GLN A 83 -7.08 -6.84 8.66
CA GLN A 83 -8.46 -7.29 8.90
C GLN A 83 -8.59 -7.93 10.28
N HIS A 84 -7.65 -8.80 10.66
CA HIS A 84 -7.62 -9.42 11.98
C HIS A 84 -7.42 -8.38 13.10
N GLN A 85 -6.47 -7.45 12.93
CA GLN A 85 -6.22 -6.38 13.88
C GLN A 85 -7.45 -5.49 14.09
N PHE A 86 -8.09 -5.04 13.00
CA PHE A 86 -9.30 -4.23 13.09
C PHE A 86 -10.40 -5.03 13.78
N LYS A 87 -10.66 -6.27 13.35
CA LYS A 87 -11.65 -7.13 13.98
C LYS A 87 -11.40 -7.29 15.48
N HIS A 88 -10.15 -7.50 15.90
CA HIS A 88 -9.77 -7.62 17.30
C HIS A 88 -10.04 -6.33 18.09
N VAL A 89 -9.59 -5.18 17.57
CA VAL A 89 -9.78 -3.88 18.24
C VAL A 89 -11.26 -3.52 18.31
N PHE A 90 -11.98 -3.56 17.18
CA PHE A 90 -13.38 -3.20 17.13
C PHE A 90 -14.25 -4.15 17.96
N ASN A 91 -13.96 -5.45 17.99
CA ASN A 91 -14.69 -6.38 18.86
C ASN A 91 -14.50 -6.08 20.36
N ARG A 92 -13.35 -5.52 20.76
CA ARG A 92 -13.11 -5.13 22.17
C ARG A 92 -14.04 -3.99 22.61
N PHE A 93 -14.42 -3.11 21.69
CA PHE A 93 -15.27 -1.95 21.96
C PHE A 93 -16.76 -2.18 21.61
N ARG A 94 -17.14 -3.42 21.26
CA ARG A 94 -18.55 -3.76 21.00
C ARG A 94 -19.34 -3.87 22.30
N ASN A 95 -20.56 -3.34 22.29
CA ASN A 95 -21.54 -3.57 23.34
C ASN A 95 -22.12 -5.01 23.22
N ARG A 96 -22.77 -5.50 24.28
CA ARG A 96 -23.45 -6.81 24.37
C ARG A 96 -24.45 -7.04 23.23
N TYR A 97 -24.98 -5.98 22.63
CA TYR A 97 -25.93 -6.02 21.50
C TYR A 97 -25.27 -5.89 20.12
N TYR A 98 -23.95 -5.99 20.02
CA TYR A 98 -23.18 -5.79 18.78
C TYR A 98 -23.32 -4.40 18.14
N LEU A 99 -23.88 -3.44 18.88
CA LEU A 99 -24.00 -2.04 18.46
C LEU A 99 -22.74 -1.24 18.81
N PHE A 100 -22.41 -0.26 17.97
CA PHE A 100 -21.34 0.71 18.21
C PHE A 100 -21.94 2.05 18.61
N GLU A 101 -21.69 2.46 19.85
CA GLU A 101 -21.96 3.83 20.28
C GLU A 101 -20.88 4.77 19.72
N SER A 102 -21.23 6.02 19.45
CA SER A 102 -20.30 7.03 18.91
C SER A 102 -19.08 7.25 19.82
N SER A 103 -19.26 7.15 21.14
CA SER A 103 -18.20 7.21 22.14
C SER A 103 -17.17 6.08 21.96
N TYR A 104 -17.63 4.83 21.88
CA TYR A 104 -16.80 3.65 21.66
C TYR A 104 -16.16 3.61 20.28
N LEU A 105 -16.86 4.14 19.26
CA LEU A 105 -16.33 4.25 17.91
C LEU A 105 -15.07 5.12 17.89
N TYR A 106 -15.12 6.31 18.52
CA TYR A 106 -13.95 7.18 18.60
C TYR A 106 -12.75 6.52 19.29
N SER A 107 -12.98 5.90 20.46
CA SER A 107 -11.92 5.18 21.18
C SER A 107 -11.31 4.04 20.35
N SER A 108 -12.14 3.31 19.60
CA SER A 108 -11.67 2.23 18.74
C SER A 108 -10.82 2.73 17.56
N ILE A 109 -11.19 3.86 16.94
CA ILE A 109 -10.43 4.47 15.86
C ILE A 109 -9.08 4.98 16.37
N ILE A 110 -9.04 5.68 17.51
CA ILE A 110 -7.77 6.10 18.11
C ILE A 110 -6.87 4.89 18.39
N ALA A 111 -7.43 3.82 18.95
CA ALA A 111 -6.69 2.60 19.27
C ALA A 111 -6.09 1.94 18.02
N VAL A 112 -6.76 2.01 16.87
CA VAL A 112 -6.24 1.53 15.59
C VAL A 112 -5.13 2.44 15.05
N HIS A 113 -5.35 3.76 15.12
CA HIS A 113 -4.47 4.76 14.50
C HIS A 113 -3.30 5.21 15.38
N LYS A 114 -3.20 4.72 16.62
CA LYS A 114 -2.16 5.08 17.59
C LYS A 114 -1.93 6.59 17.64
N GLU A 115 -3.02 7.34 17.85
CA GLU A 115 -3.02 8.80 18.03
C GLU A 115 -2.79 9.66 16.77
N ASN A 116 -2.68 9.07 15.58
CA ASN A 116 -2.60 9.84 14.31
C ASN A 116 -3.96 10.36 13.80
N PHE A 117 -5.01 10.30 14.61
CA PHE A 117 -6.37 10.66 14.23
C PHE A 117 -6.97 11.64 15.24
N THR A 118 -7.34 12.84 14.78
CA THR A 118 -7.78 13.92 15.66
C THR A 118 -9.30 13.89 15.91
N ARG A 119 -9.74 14.50 17.02
CA ARG A 119 -11.17 14.61 17.33
C ARG A 119 -11.93 15.45 16.31
N SER A 120 -11.29 16.47 15.72
CA SER A 120 -11.89 17.28 14.67
C SER A 120 -12.16 16.49 13.40
N GLN A 121 -11.23 15.61 13.01
CA GLN A 121 -11.41 14.68 11.89
C GLN A 121 -12.54 13.69 12.17
N PHE A 122 -12.67 13.21 13.42
CA PHE A 122 -13.78 12.33 13.79
C PHE A 122 -15.15 12.98 13.62
N ASN A 123 -15.29 14.24 14.01
CA ASN A 123 -16.58 14.94 13.96
C ASN A 123 -17.02 15.30 12.53
N GLN A 124 -16.12 15.14 11.54
CA GLN A 124 -16.42 15.35 10.12
C GLN A 124 -16.85 14.07 9.40
N LEU A 125 -16.74 12.91 10.06
CA LEU A 125 -17.26 11.63 9.57
C LEU A 125 -18.78 11.56 9.78
#